data_AF-A0A1B6J2B7-F1
#
_entry.id   AF-A0A1B6J2B7-F1
#
_cell.length_a   1.000
_cell.length_b   1.000
_cell.length_c   1.000
_cell.angle_alpha   90.00
_cell.angle_beta   90.00
_cell.angle_gamma   90.00
#
_symmetry.space_group_name_H-M   'P 1'
#
loop_
_entity.id
_entity.type
_entity.pdbx_description
1 polymer ?
#
loop_
_entity_poly.entity_id
_entity_poly.type
_entity_poly.pdbx_seq_one_letter_code
_entity_poly.pdbx_strand_id
1 'polypeptide(L)'
;AGGLQKMVALLQRNNVKFLAIVTDCLQILAYGNQESKLIILASQGPVELVRIMRSYDYEKLLWTTSRVLKVLSVCSSNKPAIVEAGGMQALAMHLGHPSQR
;
A
#
# COMPACT_ATOMS: atom_id res chain seq x y z
N ALA A 1 -2.54 -14.03 -17.41
CA ALA A 1 -2.13 -13.89 -16.00
C ALA A 1 -1.39 -12.55 -15.81
N GLY A 2 -1.44 -11.92 -14.63
CA GLY A 2 -0.76 -10.64 -14.38
C GLY A 2 -1.59 -9.52 -13.72
N GLY A 3 -2.70 -9.86 -13.06
CA GLY A 3 -3.62 -8.87 -12.48
C GLY A 3 -2.97 -7.98 -11.41
N LEU A 4 -2.16 -8.57 -10.53
CA LEU A 4 -1.49 -7.85 -9.44
C LEU A 4 -0.50 -6.81 -9.96
N GLN A 5 0.33 -7.16 -10.94
CA GLN A 5 1.29 -6.23 -11.57
C GLN A 5 0.56 -5.02 -12.16
N LYS A 6 -0.56 -5.26 -12.86
CA LYS A 6 -1.39 -4.20 -13.43
C LYS A 6 -2.04 -3.34 -12.33
N MET A 7 -2.52 -3.95 -11.25
CA MET A 7 -3.07 -3.20 -10.11
C MET A 7 -2.03 -2.32 -9.43
N VAL A 8 -0.79 -2.80 -9.25
CA VAL A 8 0.30 -1.97 -8.71
C VAL A 8 0.62 -0.81 -9.65
N ALA A 9 0.68 -1.03 -10.97
CA ALA A 9 0.89 0.04 -11.94
C ALA A 9 -0.21 1.12 -11.89
N LEU A 10 -1.45 0.75 -11.55
CA LEU A 10 -2.57 1.69 -11.40
C LEU A 10 -2.43 2.61 -10.17
N LEU A 11 -1.54 2.31 -9.22
CA LEU A 11 -1.28 3.18 -8.07
C LEU A 11 -0.69 4.55 -8.46
N GLN A 12 -0.09 4.66 -9.65
CA GLN A 12 0.45 5.90 -10.21
C GLN A 12 -0.62 6.88 -10.71
N ARG A 13 -1.91 6.50 -10.67
CA ARG A 13 -3.01 7.40 -11.01
C ARG A 13 -3.27 8.40 -9.87
N ASN A 14 -4.05 9.44 -10.16
CA ASN A 14 -4.30 10.54 -9.22
C ASN A 14 -5.73 10.58 -8.66
N ASN A 15 -6.63 9.72 -9.15
CA ASN A 15 -8.01 9.70 -8.67
C ASN A 15 -8.09 8.95 -7.33
N VAL A 16 -8.21 9.69 -6.23
CA VAL A 16 -8.18 9.14 -4.87
C VAL A 16 -9.28 8.11 -4.59
N LYS A 17 -10.47 8.24 -5.21
CA LYS A 17 -11.56 7.27 -5.06
C LYS A 17 -11.25 5.96 -5.79
N PHE A 18 -10.67 6.07 -6.97
CA PHE A 18 -10.21 4.90 -7.74
C PHE A 18 -9.04 4.20 -7.03
N LEU A 19 -8.05 4.95 -6.56
CA LEU A 19 -6.92 4.40 -5.81
C LEU A 19 -7.39 3.62 -4.58
N ALA A 20 -8.38 4.12 -3.85
CA ALA A 20 -8.92 3.44 -2.66
C ALA A 20 -9.53 2.07 -3.00
N ILE A 21 -10.10 1.90 -4.20
CA ILE A 21 -10.60 0.61 -4.68
C ILE A 21 -9.42 -0.30 -5.02
N VAL A 22 -8.42 0.23 -5.75
CA VAL A 22 -7.24 -0.55 -6.16
C VAL A 22 -6.46 -1.05 -4.94
N THR A 23 -6.24 -0.21 -3.92
CA THR A 23 -5.55 -0.59 -2.69
C THR A 23 -6.34 -1.62 -1.87
N ASP A 24 -7.67 -1.51 -1.82
CA ASP A 24 -8.50 -2.53 -1.16
C ASP A 24 -8.44 -3.88 -1.89
N CYS A 25 -8.43 -3.90 -3.23
CA CYS A 25 -8.20 -5.12 -4.01
C CYS A 25 -6.83 -5.74 -3.70
N LEU A 26 -5.77 -4.93 -3.67
CA LEU A 26 -4.42 -5.40 -3.32
C LEU A 26 -4.37 -5.98 -1.91
N GLN A 27 -5.08 -5.37 -0.96
CA GLN A 27 -5.16 -5.86 0.42
C GLN A 27 -5.77 -7.27 0.47
N ILE A 28 -6.91 -7.47 -0.20
CA ILE A 28 -7.62 -8.76 -0.25
C ILE A 28 -6.74 -9.82 -0.89
N LEU A 29 -6.13 -9.52 -2.04
CA LEU A 29 -5.31 -10.48 -2.78
C LEU A 29 -3.99 -10.84 -2.08
N ALA A 30 -3.45 -9.93 -1.26
CA ALA A 30 -2.22 -10.15 -0.49
C ALA A 30 -2.47 -10.84 0.87
N TYR A 31 -3.70 -10.80 1.38
CA TYR A 31 -4.03 -11.34 2.70
C TYR A 31 -3.86 -12.86 2.71
N GLY A 32 -3.00 -13.37 3.60
CA GLY A 32 -2.71 -14.81 3.70
C GLY A 32 -1.98 -15.44 2.50
N ASN A 33 -1.62 -14.65 1.47
CA ASN A 33 -1.01 -15.18 0.25
C ASN A 33 0.42 -14.66 0.06
N GLN A 34 1.42 -15.51 0.27
CA GLN A 34 2.83 -15.12 0.18
C GLN A 34 3.27 -14.78 -1.25
N GLU A 35 2.79 -15.52 -2.25
CA GLU A 35 3.11 -15.28 -3.66
C GLU A 35 2.62 -13.90 -4.11
N SER A 36 1.39 -13.54 -3.77
CA SER A 36 0.83 -12.21 -4.04
C SER A 36 1.71 -11.09 -3.46
N LYS A 37 2.22 -11.27 -2.23
CA LYS A 37 3.10 -10.28 -1.58
C LYS A 37 4.43 -10.13 -2.33
N LEU A 38 4.99 -11.22 -2.86
CA LEU A 38 6.22 -11.18 -3.64
C LEU A 38 6.01 -10.54 -5.00
N ILE A 39 4.85 -10.77 -5.65
CA ILE A 39 4.50 -10.10 -6.90
C ILE A 39 4.34 -8.59 -6.69
N ILE A 40 3.66 -8.18 -5.60
CA ILE A 40 3.52 -6.77 -5.23
C ILE A 40 4.90 -6.13 -5.01
N LEU A 41 5.80 -6.81 -4.30
CA LEU A 41 7.18 -6.35 -4.09
C LEU A 41 7.94 -6.17 -5.42
N ALA A 42 7.94 -7.20 -6.27
CA ALA A 42 8.60 -7.17 -7.57
C ALA A 42 8.07 -6.07 -8.49
N SER A 43 6.81 -5.64 -8.26
CA SER A 43 6.15 -4.57 -9.01
C SER A 43 6.35 -3.18 -8.41
N GLN A 44 7.27 -2.98 -7.46
CA GLN A 44 7.49 -1.71 -6.74
C GLN A 44 6.30 -1.25 -5.88
N GLY A 45 5.47 -2.18 -5.42
CA GLY A 45 4.32 -1.90 -4.57
C GLY A 45 4.63 -1.10 -3.30
N PRO A 46 5.65 -1.46 -2.49
CA PRO A 46 6.01 -0.70 -1.30
C PRO A 46 6.29 0.79 -1.56
N VAL A 47 6.98 1.11 -2.65
CA VAL A 47 7.32 2.48 -3.04
C VAL A 47 6.06 3.30 -3.34
N GLU A 48 5.17 2.75 -4.17
CA GLU A 48 3.92 3.44 -4.54
C GLU A 48 2.95 3.59 -3.37
N LEU A 49 2.84 2.57 -2.51
CA LEU A 49 2.01 2.65 -1.30
C LEU A 49 2.53 3.71 -0.32
N VAL A 50 3.84 3.78 -0.11
CA VAL A 50 4.45 4.82 0.73
C VAL A 50 4.28 6.21 0.12
N ARG A 51 4.40 6.35 -1.21
CA ARG A 51 4.10 7.60 -1.91
C ARG A 51 2.66 8.05 -1.66
N ILE A 52 1.69 7.15 -1.75
CA ILE A 52 0.28 7.46 -1.47
C ILE A 52 0.11 7.99 -0.05
N MET A 53 0.72 7.33 0.95
CA MET A 53 0.68 7.78 2.35
C MET A 53 1.28 9.19 2.53
N ARG A 54 2.23 9.62 1.70
CA ARG A 54 2.82 10.97 1.78
C ARG A 54 2.06 12.04 1.01
N SER A 55 1.29 11.66 -0.01
CA SER A 55 0.83 12.60 -1.04
C SER A 55 -0.65 12.97 -0.96
N TYR A 56 -1.44 12.25 -0.17
CA TYR A 56 -2.89 12.40 -0.14
C TYR A 56 -3.44 12.44 1.27
N ASP A 57 -4.51 13.21 1.47
CA ASP A 57 -5.22 13.33 2.76
C ASP A 57 -6.62 12.71 2.73
N TYR A 58 -6.98 12.01 1.65
CA TYR A 58 -8.28 11.35 1.56
C TYR A 58 -8.30 10.13 2.49
N GLU A 59 -8.99 10.28 3.62
CA GLU A 59 -9.05 9.30 4.73
C GLU A 59 -9.23 7.86 4.26
N LYS A 60 -10.21 7.60 3.39
CA LYS A 60 -10.50 6.23 2.93
C LYS A 60 -9.34 5.64 2.13
N LEU A 61 -8.62 6.45 1.34
CA LEU A 61 -7.43 6.01 0.61
C LEU A 61 -6.28 5.73 1.59
N LEU A 62 -6.04 6.61 2.54
CA LEU A 62 -5.00 6.41 3.57
C LEU A 62 -5.25 5.13 4.36
N TRP A 63 -6.49 4.90 4.80
CA TRP A 63 -6.90 3.70 5.53
C TRP A 63 -6.72 2.41 4.72
N THR A 64 -7.19 2.38 3.47
CA THR A 64 -7.02 1.19 2.62
C THR A 64 -5.54 0.93 2.31
N THR A 65 -4.76 1.98 2.07
CA THR A 65 -3.32 1.89 1.81
C THR A 65 -2.56 1.38 3.04
N SER A 66 -2.86 1.88 4.24
CA SER A 66 -2.25 1.43 5.48
C SER A 66 -2.56 -0.04 5.77
N ARG A 67 -3.75 -0.52 5.40
CA ARG A 67 -4.11 -1.95 5.49
C ARG A 67 -3.27 -2.82 4.55
N VAL A 68 -2.96 -2.37 3.34
CA VAL A 68 -2.01 -3.09 2.46
C VAL A 68 -0.63 -3.13 3.12
N LEU A 69 -0.11 -1.99 3.58
CA LEU A 69 1.18 -1.92 4.26
C LEU A 69 1.25 -2.83 5.49
N LYS A 70 0.16 -2.96 6.26
CA LYS A 70 0.04 -3.91 7.39
C LYS A 70 0.18 -5.38 6.93
N VAL A 71 -0.48 -5.76 5.84
CA VAL A 71 -0.39 -7.13 5.30
C VAL A 71 1.02 -7.45 4.79
N LEU A 72 1.67 -6.45 4.18
CA LEU A 72 3.03 -6.58 3.65
C LEU A 72 4.09 -6.52 4.75
N SER A 73 3.88 -5.80 5.85
CA SER A 73 4.89 -5.63 6.90
C SER A 73 5.23 -6.91 7.66
N VAL A 74 4.36 -7.93 7.63
CA VAL A 74 4.65 -9.26 8.20
C VAL A 74 5.41 -10.18 7.22
N CYS A 75 5.60 -9.78 5.96
CA CYS A 75 6.43 -10.51 5.00
C CYS A 75 7.89 -10.07 5.13
N SER A 76 8.80 -11.03 5.33
CA SER A 76 10.23 -10.79 5.53
C SER A 76 10.88 -10.03 4.37
N SER A 77 10.44 -10.26 3.12
CA SER A 77 10.96 -9.56 1.94
C SER A 77 10.37 -8.16 1.77
N ASN A 78 9.11 -7.95 2.13
CA ASN A 78 8.47 -6.64 1.96
C ASN A 78 8.83 -5.65 3.07
N LYS A 79 9.02 -6.14 4.31
CA LYS A 79 9.36 -5.30 5.46
C LYS A 79 10.56 -4.36 5.20
N PRO A 80 11.74 -4.83 4.76
CA PRO A 80 12.86 -3.94 4.46
C PRO A 80 12.53 -2.96 3.33
N ALA A 81 11.85 -3.41 2.27
CA ALA A 81 11.46 -2.52 1.16
C ALA A 81 10.52 -1.38 1.59
N ILE A 82 9.61 -1.63 2.54
CA ILE A 82 8.77 -0.59 3.14
C ILE A 82 9.63 0.41 3.93
N VAL A 83 10.61 -0.07 4.69
CA VAL A 83 11.52 0.78 5.46
C VAL A 83 12.39 1.62 4.53
N GLU A 84 12.97 1.03 3.49
CA GLU A 84 13.80 1.72 2.49
C GLU A 84 13.02 2.77 1.70
N ALA A 85 11.76 2.52 1.38
CA ALA A 85 10.88 3.53 0.79
C ALA A 85 10.56 4.70 1.76
N GLY A 86 10.92 4.57 3.05
CA GLY A 86 10.65 5.50 4.13
C GLY A 86 9.21 5.42 4.65
N GLY A 87 8.68 4.20 4.75
CA GLY A 87 7.35 3.92 5.26
C GLY A 87 7.15 4.33 6.71
N MET A 88 8.21 4.32 7.53
CA MET A 88 8.14 4.74 8.94
C MET A 88 7.78 6.22 9.05
N GLN A 89 8.45 7.07 8.28
CA GLN A 89 8.21 8.51 8.25
C GLN A 89 6.82 8.81 7.66
N ALA A 90 6.44 8.12 6.59
CA ALA A 90 5.15 8.30 5.95
C ALA A 90 3.98 7.92 6.87
N LEU A 91 4.09 6.83 7.62
CA LEU A 91 3.07 6.42 8.59
C LEU A 91 3.00 7.37 9.79
N ALA A 92 4.16 7.87 10.25
CA ALA A 92 4.24 8.79 11.38
C ALA A 92 3.44 10.09 11.15
N MET A 93 3.35 10.57 9.90
CA MET A 93 2.56 11.76 9.53
C MET A 93 1.08 11.64 9.91
N HIS A 94 0.55 10.42 10.03
CA HIS A 94 -0.87 10.16 10.25
C HIS A 94 -1.21 9.76 11.68
N LEU A 95 -0.24 9.70 12.60
CA LEU A 95 -0.48 9.29 13.98
C LEU A 95 -1.37 10.27 14.77
N GLY A 96 -1.38 11.55 14.38
CA GLY A 96 -2.28 12.57 14.94
C GLY A 96 -3.59 12.75 14.18
N HIS A 97 -3.88 11.90 13.18
CA HIS A 97 -5.06 12.04 12.34
C HIS A 97 -6.33 11.71 13.15
N PRO A 98 -7.45 12.46 13.00
CA PRO A 98 -8.66 12.27 13.81
C PRO A 98 -9.38 10.94 13.55
N SER A 99 -9.19 10.33 12.36
CA SER A 99 -9.78 9.03 12.04
C SER A 99 -9.19 7.94 12.94
N GLN A 100 -10.08 7.19 13.60
CA GLN A 100 -9.75 6.04 14.45
C GLN A 100 -9.71 4.71 13.69
N ARG A 101 -9.79 4.77 12.36
CA ARG A 101 -9.89 3.60 11.49
C ARG A 101 -8.54 3.05 11.08
#